data_AF-A0A649ZUH8-F1
#
_entry.id   AF-A0A649ZUH8-F1
#
_cell.length_a   1.000
_cell.length_b   1.000
_cell.length_c   1.000
_cell.angle_alpha   90.00
_cell.angle_beta   90.00
_cell.angle_gamma   90.00
#
_symmetry.space_group_name_H-M   'P 1'
#
loop_
_entity.id
_entity.type
_entity.pdbx_description
1 polymer ?
#
loop_
_entity_poly.entity_id
_entity_poly.type
_entity_poly.pdbx_seq_one_letter_code
_entity_poly.pdbx_strand_id
1 'polypeptide(L)'
;MKSLVFCALFLEVFALACSQNIPVTPPQVRCGETPSQMFRCLGNPKTVKTEVASKCSRQSECDKMKCIFENSGWSVKGVVNRQIIRDHFDQFAKDHPEWLPAVTHVKAACLTSDIPTQGVYLNCPAYDVVHCIFTGFLRKAQPSQWGTSPECAAARQFAAACPVCPEDCYAPAIPTGSCNACLSLPNTP
;
A
#
# COMPACT_ATOMS: atom_id res chain seq x y z
N MET A 1 -68.40 -29.77 39.58
CA MET A 1 -67.53 -29.82 40.78
C MET A 1 -66.43 -30.84 40.57
N LYS A 2 -65.21 -30.39 40.29
CA LYS A 2 -63.92 -31.08 40.56
C LYS A 2 -62.82 -30.00 40.51
N SER A 3 -62.11 -29.89 41.62
CA SER A 3 -61.13 -28.86 41.99
C SER A 3 -59.74 -29.06 41.37
N LEU A 4 -58.86 -28.08 41.66
CA LEU A 4 -57.37 -28.04 41.66
C LEU A 4 -56.81 -27.14 40.55
N VAL A 5 -56.50 -25.86 40.82
CA VAL A 5 -55.30 -25.34 41.53
C VAL A 5 -54.02 -25.91 40.95
N PHE A 6 -53.36 -25.15 40.07
CA PHE A 6 -51.90 -25.08 39.99
C PHE A 6 -51.48 -23.68 39.56
N CYS A 7 -51.11 -22.91 40.58
CA CYS A 7 -50.26 -21.74 40.50
C CYS A 7 -48.83 -22.23 40.24
N ALA A 8 -48.14 -21.75 39.20
CA ALA A 8 -46.70 -21.47 39.22
C ALA A 8 -46.11 -21.11 37.85
N LEU A 9 -45.24 -20.11 37.89
CA LEU A 9 -44.06 -19.87 37.06
C LEU A 9 -44.24 -19.13 35.72
N PHE A 10 -44.19 -17.80 35.87
CA PHE A 10 -43.40 -16.91 35.02
C PHE A 10 -42.04 -17.53 34.66
N LEU A 11 -41.71 -17.59 33.37
CA LEU A 11 -40.32 -17.49 32.91
C LEU A 11 -40.29 -16.81 31.55
N GLU A 12 -39.90 -15.55 31.57
CA GLU A 12 -39.59 -14.74 30.40
C GLU A 12 -38.40 -15.34 29.67
N VAL A 13 -38.61 -15.79 28.44
CA VAL A 13 -37.52 -16.10 27.52
C VAL A 13 -37.09 -14.78 26.87
N PHE A 14 -36.24 -14.02 27.57
CA PHE A 14 -35.38 -13.04 26.93
C PHE A 14 -34.38 -13.81 26.07
N ALA A 15 -34.69 -13.97 24.79
CA ALA A 15 -33.71 -14.39 23.80
C ALA A 15 -32.64 -13.30 23.72
N LEU A 16 -31.53 -13.50 24.42
CA LEU A 16 -30.26 -12.85 24.13
C LEU A 16 -29.96 -13.07 22.66
N ALA A 17 -30.19 -12.05 21.84
CA ALA A 17 -29.56 -11.92 20.55
C ALA A 17 -28.06 -11.73 20.81
N CYS A 18 -27.36 -12.85 20.98
CA CYS A 18 -25.90 -12.85 20.88
C CYS A 18 -25.56 -12.35 19.49
N SER A 19 -24.89 -11.20 19.41
CA SER A 19 -24.20 -10.74 18.20
C SER A 19 -23.23 -11.83 17.77
N GLN A 20 -23.69 -12.74 16.92
CA GLN A 20 -22.83 -13.71 16.27
C GLN A 20 -21.97 -12.90 15.29
N ASN A 21 -20.70 -12.70 15.65
CA ASN A 21 -19.66 -12.29 14.70
C ASN A 21 -19.59 -13.39 13.64
N ILE A 22 -20.39 -13.25 12.58
CA ILE A 22 -20.34 -14.15 11.43
C ILE A 22 -18.91 -14.03 10.87
N PRO A 23 -18.12 -15.12 10.84
CA PRO A 23 -16.79 -15.07 10.25
C PRO A 23 -16.92 -14.74 8.76
N VAL A 24 -16.59 -13.48 8.42
CA VAL A 24 -16.54 -13.05 7.02
C VAL A 24 -15.42 -13.85 6.35
N THR A 25 -15.77 -14.56 5.28
CA THR A 25 -14.81 -15.30 4.45
C THR A 25 -14.73 -14.61 3.09
N PRO A 26 -13.55 -14.14 2.66
CA PRO A 26 -12.27 -14.21 3.36
C PRO A 26 -12.20 -13.26 4.57
N PRO A 27 -11.32 -13.54 5.56
CA PRO A 27 -11.13 -12.68 6.71
C PRO A 27 -10.90 -11.22 6.28
N GLN A 28 -11.60 -10.29 6.91
CA GLN A 28 -11.37 -8.87 6.67
C GLN A 28 -9.93 -8.52 7.05
N VAL A 29 -9.15 -8.01 6.09
CA VAL A 29 -7.79 -7.53 6.35
C VAL A 29 -7.90 -6.22 7.12
N ARG A 30 -7.37 -6.19 8.35
CA ARG A 30 -7.27 -4.96 9.14
C ARG A 30 -6.02 -4.21 8.72
N CYS A 31 -6.19 -2.99 8.23
CA CYS A 31 -5.08 -2.12 7.89
C CYS A 31 -4.47 -1.53 9.16
N GLY A 32 -3.15 -1.52 9.20
CA GLY A 32 -2.34 -1.09 10.34
C GLY A 32 -0.94 -0.74 9.87
N GLU A 33 0.07 -1.03 10.70
CA GLU A 33 1.46 -0.83 10.32
C GLU A 33 1.82 -1.65 9.06
N THR A 34 2.54 -1.00 8.14
CA THR A 34 2.99 -1.62 6.90
C THR A 34 3.98 -2.75 7.23
N PRO A 35 3.77 -3.99 6.77
CA PRO A 35 4.69 -5.09 7.05
C PRO A 35 6.10 -4.80 6.49
N SER A 36 7.12 -4.75 7.36
CA SER A 36 8.50 -4.40 6.97
C SER A 36 9.14 -5.40 6.00
N GLN A 37 8.70 -6.66 6.04
CA GLN A 37 9.14 -7.74 5.14
C GLN A 37 8.54 -7.67 3.74
N MET A 38 7.59 -6.77 3.48
CA MET A 38 6.84 -6.73 2.23
C MET A 38 7.73 -6.63 0.99
N PHE A 39 8.82 -5.86 1.09
CA PHE A 39 9.78 -5.72 0.00
C PHE A 39 10.57 -6.99 -0.29
N ARG A 40 11.05 -7.67 0.76
CA ARG A 40 11.71 -8.98 0.66
C ARG A 40 10.76 -10.01 0.07
N CYS A 41 9.49 -9.96 0.47
CA CYS A 41 8.45 -10.86 0.00
C CYS A 41 8.08 -10.64 -1.47
N LEU A 42 8.12 -9.42 -1.98
CA LEU A 42 7.80 -9.12 -3.39
C LEU A 42 8.95 -9.46 -4.37
N GLY A 43 10.11 -9.91 -3.87
CA GLY A 43 11.28 -10.18 -4.71
C GLY A 43 11.96 -8.93 -5.27
N ASN A 44 11.60 -7.75 -4.76
CA ASN A 44 12.15 -6.42 -5.11
C ASN A 44 12.38 -6.22 -6.63
N PRO A 45 11.40 -5.68 -7.37
CA PRO A 45 11.65 -5.27 -8.75
C PRO A 45 12.73 -4.18 -8.75
N LYS A 46 13.92 -4.52 -9.24
CA LYS A 46 15.08 -3.61 -9.33
C LYS A 46 14.87 -2.60 -10.47
N THR A 47 13.95 -1.67 -10.26
CA THR A 47 13.59 -0.64 -11.24
C THR A 47 14.68 0.43 -11.40
N VAL A 48 15.44 0.69 -10.34
CA VAL A 48 16.59 1.61 -10.39
C VAL A 48 17.90 0.83 -10.53
N LYS A 49 18.80 1.31 -11.39
CA LYS A 49 20.15 0.75 -11.53
C LYS A 49 20.87 0.77 -10.18
N THR A 50 21.45 -0.36 -9.77
CA THR A 50 22.11 -0.50 -8.46
C THR A 50 23.24 0.51 -8.26
N GLU A 51 23.97 0.86 -9.33
CA GLU A 51 25.02 1.89 -9.28
C GLU A 51 24.47 3.28 -8.93
N VAL A 52 23.29 3.65 -9.41
CA VAL A 52 22.66 4.93 -9.08
C VAL A 52 22.20 4.92 -7.64
N ALA A 53 21.53 3.85 -7.22
CA ALA A 53 21.03 3.71 -5.85
C ALA A 53 22.16 3.78 -4.81
N SER A 54 23.33 3.19 -5.08
CA SER A 54 24.46 3.22 -4.15
C SER A 54 25.07 4.62 -3.98
N LYS A 55 25.16 5.41 -5.08
CA LYS A 55 25.65 6.79 -5.06
C LYS A 55 24.80 7.73 -4.19
N CYS A 56 23.49 7.44 -4.06
CA CYS A 56 22.54 8.31 -3.36
C CYS A 56 22.24 7.88 -1.91
N SER A 57 22.92 6.87 -1.38
CA SER A 57 22.53 6.15 -0.15
C SER A 57 22.67 6.93 1.18
N ARG A 58 23.38 8.06 1.23
CA ARG A 58 23.67 8.81 2.47
C ARG A 58 22.99 10.17 2.53
N GLN A 59 21.69 10.22 2.33
CA GLN A 59 20.92 11.46 2.28
C GLN A 59 19.57 11.29 2.98
N SER A 60 18.84 12.39 3.23
CA SER A 60 17.42 12.30 3.59
C SER A 60 16.65 11.56 2.48
N GLU A 61 15.50 10.94 2.76
CA GLU A 61 14.79 10.19 1.71
C GLU A 61 14.39 11.07 0.53
N CYS A 62 13.97 12.32 0.74
CA CYS A 62 13.68 13.23 -0.38
C CYS A 62 14.94 13.56 -1.20
N ASP A 63 16.06 13.86 -0.55
CA ASP A 63 17.30 14.19 -1.25
C ASP A 63 17.87 12.97 -1.98
N LYS A 64 17.76 11.78 -1.37
CA LYS A 64 18.07 10.50 -2.00
C LYS A 64 17.23 10.28 -3.26
N MET A 65 15.92 10.55 -3.22
CA MET A 65 15.06 10.43 -4.42
C MET A 65 15.43 11.46 -5.50
N LYS A 66 15.72 12.71 -5.13
CA LYS A 66 16.21 13.72 -6.07
C LYS A 66 17.52 13.28 -6.72
N CYS A 67 18.48 12.83 -5.92
CA CYS A 67 19.76 12.30 -6.40
C CYS A 67 19.57 11.13 -7.38
N ILE A 68 18.67 10.18 -7.07
CA ILE A 68 18.36 9.06 -7.98
C ILE A 68 17.78 9.57 -9.29
N PHE A 69 16.86 10.54 -9.24
CA PHE A 69 16.22 11.07 -10.44
C PHE A 69 17.23 11.79 -11.33
N GLU A 70 18.10 12.61 -10.75
CA GLU A 70 19.14 13.32 -11.47
C GLU A 70 20.13 12.36 -12.12
N ASN A 71 20.64 11.38 -11.37
CA ASN A 71 21.61 10.41 -11.87
C ASN A 71 21.00 9.38 -12.84
N SER A 72 19.67 9.22 -12.84
CA SER A 72 18.95 8.38 -13.82
C SER A 72 18.50 9.16 -15.06
N GLY A 73 18.68 10.49 -15.08
CA GLY A 73 18.13 11.36 -16.13
C GLY A 73 16.61 11.49 -16.10
N TRP A 74 15.97 11.09 -14.99
CA TRP A 74 14.52 11.17 -14.78
C TRP A 74 14.06 12.56 -14.35
N SER A 75 14.98 13.44 -14.00
CA SER A 75 14.71 14.85 -13.81
C SER A 75 15.71 15.73 -14.56
N VAL A 76 15.26 16.92 -14.95
CA VAL A 76 16.10 17.95 -15.56
C VAL A 76 15.86 19.25 -14.81
N LYS A 77 16.92 19.83 -14.23
CA LYS A 77 16.85 21.05 -13.41
C LYS A 77 15.81 20.95 -12.28
N GLY A 78 15.74 19.79 -11.63
CA GLY A 78 14.80 19.54 -10.52
C GLY A 78 13.36 19.23 -10.94
N VAL A 79 13.03 19.25 -12.24
CA VAL A 79 11.70 18.92 -12.75
C VAL A 79 11.67 17.47 -13.23
N VAL A 80 10.70 16.69 -12.75
CA VAL A 80 10.51 15.29 -13.14
C VAL A 80 10.09 15.17 -14.60
N ASN A 81 10.84 14.41 -15.39
CA ASN A 81 10.50 14.06 -16.76
C ASN A 81 9.80 12.70 -16.80
N ARG A 82 8.47 12.73 -16.75
CA ARG A 82 7.63 11.53 -16.72
C ARG A 82 7.74 10.69 -17.99
N GLN A 83 8.00 11.31 -19.14
CA GLN A 83 8.14 10.57 -20.39
C GLN A 83 9.36 9.65 -20.34
N ILE A 84 10.51 10.14 -19.87
CA ILE A 84 11.72 9.31 -19.71
C ILE A 84 11.46 8.15 -18.75
N ILE A 85 10.72 8.39 -17.66
CA ILE A 85 10.37 7.33 -16.71
C ILE A 85 9.42 6.30 -17.36
N ARG A 86 8.46 6.74 -18.18
CA ARG A 86 7.58 5.85 -18.95
C ARG A 86 8.38 4.97 -19.92
N ASP A 87 9.33 5.56 -20.64
CA ASP A 87 10.18 4.84 -21.59
C ASP A 87 11.08 3.82 -20.87
N HIS A 88 11.61 4.20 -19.70
CA HIS A 88 12.32 3.27 -18.82
C HIS A 88 11.45 2.07 -18.41
N PHE A 89 10.20 2.30 -18.02
CA PHE A 89 9.29 1.22 -17.67
C PHE A 89 8.82 0.39 -18.87
N ASP A 90 8.74 0.98 -20.07
CA ASP A 90 8.51 0.20 -21.30
C ASP A 90 9.65 -0.76 -21.58
N GLN A 91 10.90 -0.34 -21.35
CA GLN A 91 12.04 -1.24 -21.44
C GLN A 91 12.01 -2.31 -20.33
N PHE A 92 11.74 -1.90 -19.08
CA PHE A 92 11.64 -2.82 -17.96
C PHE A 92 10.60 -3.92 -18.20
N ALA A 93 9.42 -3.59 -18.75
CA ALA A 93 8.38 -4.58 -19.05
C ALA A 93 8.75 -5.53 -20.21
N LYS A 94 9.62 -5.10 -21.14
CA LYS A 94 10.17 -5.99 -22.17
C LYS A 94 11.15 -7.00 -21.56
N ASP A 95 12.01 -6.52 -20.66
CA ASP A 95 13.04 -7.33 -20.00
C ASP A 95 12.46 -8.23 -18.90
N HIS A 96 11.32 -7.83 -18.32
CA HIS A 96 10.63 -8.54 -17.26
C HIS A 96 9.11 -8.63 -17.51
N PRO A 97 8.66 -9.45 -18.48
CA PRO A 97 7.26 -9.52 -18.89
C PRO A 97 6.28 -9.87 -17.77
N GLU A 98 6.73 -10.56 -16.73
CA GLU A 98 5.93 -10.89 -15.55
C GLU A 98 5.45 -9.65 -14.78
N TRP A 99 6.14 -8.51 -14.93
CA TRP A 99 5.76 -7.23 -14.32
C TRP A 99 4.91 -6.34 -15.23
N LEU A 100 4.60 -6.76 -16.46
CA LEU A 100 3.82 -5.96 -17.40
C LEU A 100 2.49 -5.42 -16.82
N PRO A 101 1.69 -6.20 -16.05
CA PRO A 101 0.46 -5.68 -15.44
C PRO A 101 0.74 -4.53 -14.45
N ALA A 102 1.79 -4.67 -13.64
CA ALA A 102 2.21 -3.64 -12.68
C ALA A 102 2.74 -2.39 -13.38
N VAL A 103 3.59 -2.56 -14.39
CA VAL A 103 4.11 -1.46 -15.20
C VAL A 103 2.99 -0.69 -15.89
N THR A 104 2.03 -1.40 -16.49
CA THR A 104 0.89 -0.77 -17.17
C THR A 104 0.10 0.11 -16.20
N HIS A 105 -0.17 -0.40 -15.00
CA HIS A 105 -0.86 0.36 -13.96
C HIS A 105 -0.06 1.58 -13.50
N VAL A 106 1.23 1.40 -13.19
CA VAL A 106 2.11 2.48 -12.73
C VAL A 106 2.22 3.59 -13.76
N LYS A 107 2.40 3.25 -15.04
CA LYS A 107 2.45 4.25 -16.11
C LYS A 107 1.17 5.08 -16.18
N ALA A 108 0.01 4.43 -16.05
CA ALA A 108 -1.29 5.10 -16.11
C ALA A 108 -1.55 5.97 -14.87
N ALA A 109 -1.27 5.45 -13.68
CA ALA A 109 -1.63 6.08 -12.41
C ALA A 109 -0.61 7.13 -11.94
N CYS A 110 0.68 6.92 -12.20
CA CYS A 110 1.75 7.72 -11.59
C CYS A 110 2.45 8.67 -12.57
N LEU A 111 2.38 8.39 -13.87
CA LEU A 111 3.26 9.03 -14.88
C LEU A 111 2.50 9.75 -16.00
N THR A 112 1.16 9.83 -15.93
CA THR A 112 0.36 10.50 -16.96
C THR A 112 0.24 12.01 -16.71
N SER A 113 0.22 12.41 -15.44
CA SER A 113 0.10 13.82 -15.02
C SER A 113 0.91 14.06 -13.75
N ASP A 114 0.91 15.31 -13.28
CA ASP A 114 1.27 15.57 -11.89
C ASP A 114 0.36 14.78 -10.95
N ILE A 115 0.97 14.27 -9.88
CA ILE A 115 0.28 13.51 -8.84
C ILE A 115 0.27 14.34 -7.56
N PRO A 116 -0.75 14.16 -6.70
CA PRO A 116 -0.75 14.77 -5.38
C PRO A 116 0.48 14.34 -4.58
N THR A 117 0.87 15.15 -3.60
CA THR A 117 1.89 14.77 -2.63
C THR A 117 1.56 13.42 -1.99
N GLN A 118 2.56 12.56 -1.95
CA GLN A 118 2.51 11.25 -1.33
C GLN A 118 3.42 11.29 -0.10
N GLY A 119 3.03 10.64 0.99
CA GLY A 119 3.93 10.49 2.14
C GLY A 119 4.20 11.78 2.91
N VAL A 120 5.32 11.78 3.64
CA VAL A 120 5.64 12.81 4.65
C VAL A 120 6.57 13.92 4.13
N TYR A 121 7.17 13.73 2.95
CA TYR A 121 8.12 14.67 2.36
C TYR A 121 7.42 15.65 1.41
N LEU A 122 6.89 16.73 1.99
CA LEU A 122 6.21 17.78 1.23
C LEU A 122 7.15 18.42 0.19
N ASN A 123 6.58 18.84 -0.94
CA ASN A 123 7.32 19.47 -2.05
C ASN A 123 8.46 18.60 -2.60
N CYS A 124 8.28 17.27 -2.59
CA CYS A 124 9.25 16.32 -3.12
C CYS A 124 8.68 15.46 -4.26
N PRO A 125 8.51 16.01 -5.48
CA PRO A 125 7.90 15.28 -6.60
C PRO A 125 8.60 13.96 -6.95
N ALA A 126 9.92 13.88 -6.76
CA ALA A 126 10.67 12.64 -6.97
C ALA A 126 10.24 11.55 -5.99
N TYR A 127 10.07 11.91 -4.71
CA TYR A 127 9.55 11.00 -3.70
C TYR A 127 8.12 10.58 -4.01
N ASP A 128 7.27 11.54 -4.38
CA ASP A 128 5.87 11.28 -4.71
C ASP A 128 5.74 10.24 -5.82
N VAL A 129 6.51 10.42 -6.90
CA VAL A 129 6.51 9.53 -8.06
C VAL A 129 7.03 8.14 -7.68
N VAL A 130 8.13 8.04 -6.92
CA VAL A 130 8.67 6.74 -6.47
C VAL A 130 7.68 6.02 -5.56
N HIS A 131 7.04 6.73 -4.64
CA HIS A 131 6.04 6.15 -3.75
C HIS A 131 4.84 5.63 -4.54
N CYS A 132 4.30 6.41 -5.49
CA CYS A 132 3.22 5.96 -6.36
C CYS A 132 3.61 4.72 -7.18
N ILE A 133 4.80 4.73 -7.80
CA ILE A 133 5.35 3.59 -8.53
C ILE A 133 5.38 2.36 -7.62
N PHE A 134 6.01 2.49 -6.45
CA PHE A 134 6.20 1.40 -5.50
C PHE A 134 4.88 0.76 -5.06
N THR A 135 3.92 1.58 -4.65
CA THR A 135 2.60 1.08 -4.23
C THR A 135 1.82 0.47 -5.40
N GLY A 136 1.99 0.99 -6.61
CA GLY A 136 1.44 0.39 -7.83
C GLY A 136 2.02 -1.00 -8.12
N PHE A 137 3.33 -1.18 -7.96
CA PHE A 137 3.98 -2.49 -8.08
C PHE A 137 3.45 -3.49 -7.05
N LEU A 138 3.35 -3.09 -5.78
CA LEU A 138 2.80 -3.93 -4.72
C LEU A 138 1.36 -4.38 -5.01
N ARG A 139 0.49 -3.45 -5.42
CA ARG A 139 -0.93 -3.73 -5.67
C ARG A 139 -1.18 -4.61 -6.87
N LYS A 140 -0.29 -4.59 -7.87
CA LYS A 140 -0.47 -5.27 -9.16
C LYS A 140 0.49 -6.42 -9.39
N ALA A 141 1.32 -6.73 -8.41
CA ALA A 141 2.13 -7.92 -8.38
C ALA A 141 1.27 -9.18 -8.40
N GLN A 142 1.60 -10.10 -9.30
CA GLN A 142 1.00 -11.40 -9.42
C GLN A 142 1.37 -12.30 -8.24
N PRO A 143 0.51 -13.24 -7.83
CA PRO A 143 0.79 -14.17 -6.74
C PRO A 143 2.14 -14.89 -6.84
N SER A 144 2.60 -15.19 -8.06
CA SER A 144 3.88 -15.86 -8.34
C SER A 144 5.12 -15.01 -8.08
N GLN A 145 4.96 -13.68 -7.98
CA GLN A 145 6.04 -12.74 -7.68
C GLN A 145 6.25 -12.58 -6.16
N TRP A 146 5.31 -13.08 -5.37
CA TRP A 146 5.39 -13.06 -3.91
C TRP A 146 6.03 -14.35 -3.39
N GLY A 147 6.83 -14.23 -2.34
CA GLY A 147 7.30 -15.36 -1.55
C GLY A 147 6.13 -16.19 -1.02
N THR A 148 6.36 -17.49 -0.85
CA THR A 148 5.34 -18.46 -0.43
C THR A 148 5.30 -18.70 1.08
N SER A 149 6.19 -18.08 1.84
CA SER A 149 6.18 -18.20 3.31
C SER A 149 4.91 -17.57 3.91
N PRO A 150 4.47 -18.03 5.10
CA PRO A 150 3.31 -17.44 5.78
C PRO A 150 3.42 -15.93 5.98
N GLU A 151 4.62 -15.42 6.28
CA GLU A 151 4.90 -13.99 6.41
C GLU A 151 4.64 -13.21 5.10
N CYS A 152 4.96 -13.82 3.96
CA CYS A 152 4.74 -13.22 2.64
C CYS A 152 3.30 -13.35 2.17
N ALA A 153 2.57 -14.38 2.60
CA ALA A 153 1.13 -14.47 2.39
C ALA A 153 0.39 -13.32 3.08
N ALA A 154 0.75 -13.01 4.34
CA ALA A 154 0.21 -11.88 5.09
C ALA A 154 0.56 -10.53 4.45
N ALA A 155 1.84 -10.34 4.06
CA ALA A 155 2.27 -9.11 3.38
C ALA A 155 1.55 -8.89 2.04
N ARG A 156 1.32 -9.97 1.26
CA ARG A 156 0.55 -9.91 0.01
C ARG A 156 -0.91 -9.53 0.25
N GLN A 157 -1.55 -10.10 1.27
CA GLN A 157 -2.92 -9.74 1.65
C GLN A 157 -3.02 -8.28 2.06
N PHE A 158 -2.06 -7.79 2.85
CA PHE A 158 -1.96 -6.38 3.21
C PHE A 158 -1.82 -5.49 1.97
N ALA A 159 -0.87 -5.78 1.07
CA ALA A 159 -0.66 -5.00 -0.15
C ALA A 159 -1.89 -4.90 -1.06
N ALA A 160 -2.73 -5.94 -1.07
CA ALA A 160 -3.95 -5.98 -1.87
C ALA A 160 -5.13 -5.21 -1.23
N ALA A 161 -5.18 -5.14 0.10
CA ALA A 161 -6.32 -4.58 0.82
C ALA A 161 -6.07 -3.20 1.44
N CYS A 162 -4.81 -2.85 1.70
CA CYS A 162 -4.44 -1.72 2.54
C CYS A 162 -3.57 -0.69 1.81
N PRO A 163 -3.62 0.58 2.22
CA PRO A 163 -2.65 1.57 1.78
C PRO A 163 -1.28 1.27 2.38
N VAL A 164 -0.21 1.54 1.63
CA VAL A 164 1.17 1.31 2.04
C VAL A 164 1.78 2.66 2.35
N CYS A 165 1.91 2.94 3.64
CA CYS A 165 2.12 4.30 4.13
C CYS A 165 3.40 4.39 4.95
N PRO A 166 4.18 5.48 4.82
CA PRO A 166 5.17 5.87 5.81
C PRO A 166 4.61 5.86 7.23
N GLU A 167 5.47 5.50 8.19
CA GLU A 167 5.15 5.38 9.62
C GLU A 167 4.93 6.74 10.30
N ASP A 168 5.52 7.82 9.77
CA ASP A 168 5.38 9.16 10.33
C ASP A 168 4.01 9.78 10.11
N CYS A 169 3.58 10.56 11.10
CA CYS A 169 2.31 11.26 11.10
C CYS A 169 2.29 12.41 10.07
N TYR A 170 1.22 12.50 9.28
CA TYR A 170 1.12 13.37 8.11
C TYR A 170 0.69 14.79 8.49
N ALA A 171 1.23 15.79 7.77
CA ALA A 171 0.80 17.18 7.89
C ALA A 171 -0.68 17.33 7.44
N PRO A 172 -1.45 18.30 7.98
CA PRO A 172 -2.86 18.53 7.62
C PRO A 172 -3.12 18.77 6.12
N ALA A 173 -2.09 19.09 5.34
CA ALA A 173 -2.14 19.28 3.90
C ALA A 173 -2.36 17.97 3.10
N ILE A 174 -2.37 16.81 3.75
CA ILE A 174 -2.40 15.50 3.09
C ILE A 174 -3.85 15.00 2.97
N PRO A 175 -4.37 14.79 1.74
CA PRO A 175 -5.79 14.55 1.50
C PRO A 175 -6.35 13.34 2.27
N THR A 176 -7.59 13.44 2.73
CA THR A 176 -8.34 12.30 3.28
C THR A 176 -8.43 11.17 2.25
N GLY A 177 -8.13 9.93 2.65
CA GLY A 177 -8.10 8.77 1.76
C GLY A 177 -6.77 8.54 1.04
N SER A 178 -5.79 9.45 1.20
CA SER A 178 -4.38 9.14 0.95
C SER A 178 -3.75 8.52 2.21
N CYS A 179 -2.47 8.15 2.14
CA CYS A 179 -1.73 7.77 3.33
C CYS A 179 -1.75 8.95 4.31
N ASN A 180 -2.58 8.88 5.35
CA ASN A 180 -2.57 9.79 6.49
C ASN A 180 -2.73 8.94 7.76
N ALA A 181 -1.63 8.38 8.25
CA ALA A 181 -1.59 7.49 9.42
C ALA A 181 -2.20 8.11 10.69
N CYS A 182 -2.26 9.45 10.79
CA CYS A 182 -2.92 10.14 11.91
C CYS A 182 -4.44 10.18 11.80
N LEU A 183 -5.01 9.95 10.61
CA LEU A 183 -6.44 9.73 10.41
C LEU A 183 -6.75 8.24 10.49
N SER A 184 -6.25 7.59 11.54
CA SER A 184 -6.77 6.29 11.95
C SER A 184 -8.24 6.51 12.30
N LEU A 185 -9.12 6.32 11.32
CA LEU A 185 -10.55 6.17 11.55
C LEU A 185 -10.69 5.08 12.63
N PRO A 186 -11.62 5.23 13.59
CA PRO A 186 -11.73 4.28 14.69
C PRO A 186 -11.87 2.88 14.11
N ASN A 187 -10.97 1.98 14.54
CA ASN A 187 -11.10 0.54 14.36
C ASN A 187 -12.47 0.15 14.91
N THR A 188 -13.49 0.11 14.06
CA THR A 188 -14.84 -0.21 14.51
C THR A 188 -14.89 -1.73 14.73
N PRO A 189 -15.43 -2.21 15.87
CA PRO A 189 -15.30 -3.59 16.34
C PRO A 189 -15.66 -4.66 15.32
#